data_AF-E9AMB2-F1
#
_entry.id   AF-E9AMB2-F1
#
_cell.length_a   1.000
_cell.length_b   1.000
_cell.length_c   1.000
_cell.angle_alpha   90.00
_cell.angle_beta   90.00
_cell.angle_gamma   90.00
#
_symmetry.space_group_name_H-M   'P 1'
#
loop_
_entity.id
_entity.type
_entity.pdbx_description
1 polymer ?
#
loop_
_entity_poly.entity_id
_entity_poly.type
_entity_poly.pdbx_seq_one_letter_code
_entity_poly.pdbx_strand_id
1 'polypeptide(L)'
;MQAQMMLGQALDHYAMMDFANLVLEQCWDICYDSQLTRPELAGGELPDVKVQKMDACARKCVARHFEVLTLLSATRELREKERMQGLPPGTLTSM
;
A
#
# COMPACT_ATOMS: atom_id res chain seq x y z
N MET A 1 32.87 6.37 -1.66
CA MET A 1 32.05 5.13 -1.66
C MET A 1 31.27 4.91 -0.36
N GLN A 2 31.88 4.87 0.83
CA GLN A 2 31.15 4.54 2.07
C GLN A 2 30.03 5.55 2.43
N ALA A 3 30.29 6.86 2.26
CA ALA A 3 29.28 7.90 2.46
C ALA A 3 28.13 7.83 1.44
N GLN A 4 28.41 7.46 0.19
CA GLN A 4 27.39 7.30 -0.86
C GLN A 4 26.49 6.08 -0.60
N MET A 5 27.05 4.98 -0.06
CA MET A 5 26.25 3.82 0.36
C MET A 5 25.31 4.14 1.53
N MET A 6 25.79 4.86 2.55
CA MET A 6 24.93 5.30 3.67
C MET A 6 23.82 6.24 3.20
N LEU A 7 24.12 7.13 2.26
CA LEU A 7 23.13 8.04 1.69
C LEU A 7 22.05 7.29 0.89
N GLY A 8 22.44 6.26 0.13
CA GLY A 8 21.50 5.38 -0.58
C GLY A 8 20.54 4.66 0.37
N GLN A 9 21.07 4.05 1.43
CA GLN A 9 20.25 3.37 2.44
C GLN A 9 19.27 4.31 3.15
N ALA A 10 19.70 5.54 3.46
CA ALA A 10 18.84 6.54 4.07
C ALA A 10 17.69 6.96 3.14
N LEU A 11 17.96 7.10 1.84
CA LEU A 11 16.93 7.41 0.84
C LEU A 11 15.93 6.25 0.69
N ASP A 12 16.40 5.00 0.66
CA ASP A 12 15.52 3.83 0.60
C ASP A 12 14.61 3.75 1.83
N HIS A 13 15.17 4.02 3.01
CA HIS A 13 14.39 4.04 4.24
C HIS A 13 13.34 5.15 4.25
N TYR A 14 13.72 6.36 3.81
CA TYR A 14 12.79 7.48 3.66
C TYR A 14 11.65 7.15 2.70
N ALA A 15 11.96 6.60 1.52
CA ALA A 15 10.97 6.22 0.53
C ALA A 15 10.00 5.15 1.06
N MET A 16 10.50 4.18 1.83
CA MET A 16 9.68 3.17 2.48
C MET A 16 8.73 3.79 3.52
N MET A 17 9.21 4.73 4.33
CA MET A 17 8.37 5.44 5.31
C MET A 17 7.31 6.30 4.65
N ASP A 18 7.66 7.02 3.59
CA ASP A 18 6.73 7.84 2.83
C ASP A 18 5.61 6.99 2.20
N PHE A 19 5.98 5.85 1.60
CA PHE A 19 5.01 4.87 1.13
C PHE A 19 4.12 4.33 2.24
N ALA A 20 4.68 4.02 3.41
CA ALA A 20 3.90 3.55 4.55
C ALA A 20 2.88 4.60 5.01
N ASN A 21 3.26 5.88 5.07
CA ASN A 21 2.34 6.97 5.41
C ASN A 21 1.20 7.08 4.40
N LEU A 22 1.51 7.03 3.11
CA LEU A 22 0.50 7.09 2.06
C LEU A 22 -0.51 5.93 2.16
N VAL A 23 -0.03 4.71 2.39
CA VAL A 23 -0.90 3.53 2.56
C VAL A 23 -1.75 3.65 3.81
N LEU A 24 -1.18 4.15 4.92
CA LEU A 24 -1.93 4.35 6.16
C LEU A 24 -3.04 5.40 5.99
N GLU A 25 -2.76 6.52 5.31
CA GLU A 25 -3.74 7.56 5.00
C GLU A 25 -4.90 7.00 4.14
N GLN A 26 -4.57 6.30 3.06
CA GLN A 26 -5.59 5.70 2.19
C GLN A 26 -6.43 4.64 2.92
N CYS A 27 -5.78 3.78 3.70
CA CYS A 27 -6.50 2.77 4.46
C CYS A 27 -7.34 3.38 5.59
N TRP A 28 -6.91 4.49 6.17
CA TRP A 28 -7.73 5.26 7.11
C TRP A 28 -8.99 5.77 6.42
N ASP A 29 -8.87 6.45 5.27
CA ASP A 29 -10.01 7.01 4.54
C ASP A 29 -11.04 5.93 4.11
N ILE A 30 -10.57 4.73 3.79
CA ILE A 30 -11.41 3.60 3.38
C ILE A 30 -12.08 2.93 4.58
N CYS A 31 -11.32 2.71 5.65
CA CYS A 31 -11.73 1.81 6.74
C CYS A 31 -12.29 2.52 7.97
N TYR A 32 -12.10 3.83 8.08
CA TYR A 32 -12.65 4.60 9.19
C TYR A 32 -14.18 4.61 9.13
N ASP A 33 -14.81 4.28 10.25
CA ASP A 33 -16.26 4.36 10.38
C ASP A 33 -16.68 5.83 10.52
N SER A 34 -17.21 6.41 9.45
CA SER A 34 -17.74 7.77 9.45
C SER A 34 -19.10 7.91 10.17
N GLN A 35 -19.75 6.79 10.52
CA GLN A 35 -21.05 6.78 11.19
C GLN A 35 -20.88 6.64 12.71
N LEU A 36 -20.08 7.54 13.30
CA LEU A 36 -20.00 7.69 14.74
C LEU A 36 -21.12 8.59 15.26
N THR A 37 -21.78 8.13 16.31
CA THR A 37 -22.78 8.90 17.04
C THR A 37 -22.09 9.99 17.87
N ARG A 38 -22.83 11.05 18.20
CA ARG A 38 -22.30 12.13 19.06
C ARG A 38 -21.73 11.64 20.41
N PRO A 39 -22.36 10.69 21.12
CA PRO A 39 -21.79 10.16 22.35
C PRO A 39 -20.46 9.43 22.13
N GLU A 40 -20.33 8.66 21.06
CA GLU A 40 -19.08 7.96 20.70
C GLU A 40 -17.94 8.96 20.41
N LEU A 41 -18.25 10.08 19.74
CA LEU A 41 -17.26 11.14 19.49
C LEU A 41 -16.86 11.92 20.74
N ALA A 42 -17.82 12.17 21.65
CA ALA A 42 -17.59 12.96 22.86
C ALA A 42 -16.96 12.16 24.00
N GLY A 43 -17.25 10.85 24.07
CA GLY A 43 -16.78 9.96 25.14
C GLY A 43 -15.36 9.41 24.92
N GLY A 44 -14.82 9.51 23.71
CA GLY A 44 -13.48 9.00 23.38
C GLY A 44 -13.37 7.48 23.37
N GLU A 45 -14.46 6.76 23.63
CA GLU A 45 -14.54 5.30 23.60
C GLU A 45 -15.50 4.86 22.49
N LEU A 46 -15.01 3.94 21.65
CA LEU A 46 -15.79 3.32 20.59
C LEU A 46 -16.22 1.91 21.02
N PRO A 47 -17.43 1.45 20.63
CA PRO A 47 -17.81 0.06 20.84
C PRO A 47 -16.80 -0.90 20.22
N ASP A 48 -16.45 -1.97 20.95
CA ASP A 48 -15.46 -2.97 20.51
C ASP A 48 -15.74 -3.49 19.10
N VAL A 49 -17.02 -3.72 18.77
CA VAL A 49 -17.42 -4.21 17.44
C VAL A 49 -17.02 -3.25 16.32
N LYS A 50 -17.11 -1.93 16.55
CA LYS A 50 -16.67 -0.94 15.55
C LYS A 50 -15.15 -0.93 15.43
N VAL A 51 -14.44 -0.95 16.55
CA VAL A 51 -12.96 -1.01 16.57
C VAL A 51 -12.45 -2.26 15.84
N GLN A 52 -13.03 -3.43 16.13
CA GLN A 52 -12.68 -4.69 15.49
C GLN A 52 -12.93 -4.66 13.97
N LYS A 53 -14.04 -4.05 13.53
CA LYS A 53 -14.33 -3.90 12.10
C LYS A 53 -13.32 -3.00 11.40
N MET A 54 -12.98 -1.86 12.01
CA MET A 54 -11.99 -0.93 11.46
C MET A 54 -10.60 -1.59 11.39
N ASP A 55 -10.15 -2.28 12.44
CA ASP A 55 -8.87 -3.02 12.45
C ASP A 55 -8.85 -4.12 11.38
N ALA A 56 -9.91 -4.93 11.30
CA ALA A 56 -10.01 -5.98 10.28
C ALA A 56 -9.98 -5.42 8.86
N CYS A 57 -10.62 -4.28 8.61
CA CYS A 57 -10.55 -3.59 7.33
C CYS A 57 -9.14 -3.07 7.06
N ALA A 58 -8.52 -2.36 8.02
CA ALA A 58 -7.20 -1.77 7.85
C ALA A 58 -6.14 -2.81 7.49
N ARG A 59 -6.12 -3.96 8.19
CA ARG A 59 -5.21 -5.08 7.89
C ARG A 59 -5.38 -5.61 6.47
N LYS A 60 -6.63 -5.76 6.02
CA LYS A 60 -6.93 -6.22 4.64
C LYS A 60 -6.53 -5.18 3.60
N CYS A 61 -6.79 -3.90 3.87
CA CYS A 61 -6.42 -2.81 2.98
C CYS A 61 -4.89 -2.77 2.77
N VAL A 62 -4.12 -2.78 3.86
CA VAL A 62 -2.65 -2.79 3.82
C VAL A 62 -2.14 -4.02 3.05
N ALA A 63 -2.66 -5.22 3.35
CA ALA A 63 -2.28 -6.44 2.64
C ALA A 63 -2.53 -6.32 1.12
N ARG A 64 -3.69 -5.77 0.74
CA ARG A 64 -4.06 -5.58 -0.66
C ARG A 64 -3.15 -4.59 -1.39
N HIS A 65 -2.68 -3.54 -0.72
CA HIS A 65 -1.69 -2.62 -1.31
C HIS A 65 -0.41 -3.35 -1.71
N PHE A 66 0.12 -4.23 -0.86
CA PHE A 66 1.31 -5.02 -1.17
C PHE A 66 1.08 -6.03 -2.30
N GLU A 67 -0.09 -6.68 -2.33
CA GLU A 67 -0.47 -7.57 -3.44
C GLU A 67 -0.50 -6.81 -4.77
N VAL A 68 -1.14 -5.65 -4.81
CA VAL A 68 -1.24 -4.82 -6.02
C VAL A 68 0.14 -4.31 -6.45
N LEU A 69 0.98 -3.87 -5.51
CA LEU A 69 2.34 -3.43 -5.81
C LEU A 69 3.17 -4.57 -6.42
N THR A 70 3.04 -5.78 -5.88
CA THR A 70 3.71 -6.98 -6.41
C THR A 70 3.26 -7.28 -7.84
N LEU A 71 1.95 -7.23 -8.10
CA LEU A 71 1.39 -7.42 -9.44
C LEU A 71 1.88 -6.35 -10.43
N LEU A 72 1.92 -5.08 -10.00
CA LEU A 72 2.43 -3.98 -10.83
C LEU A 72 3.92 -4.15 -11.14
N SER A 73 4.74 -4.56 -10.17
CA SER A 73 6.17 -4.82 -10.39
C SER A 73 6.38 -5.96 -11.38
N ALA A 74 5.72 -7.10 -11.17
CA ALA A 74 5.80 -8.25 -12.07
C ALA A 74 5.33 -7.88 -13.51
N THR A 75 4.26 -7.08 -13.60
CA THR A 75 3.77 -6.60 -14.89
C THR A 75 4.80 -5.70 -15.56
N ARG A 76 5.43 -4.76 -14.84
CA ARG A 76 6.47 -3.88 -15.38
C ARG A 76 7.66 -4.66 -15.91
N GLU A 77 8.14 -5.66 -15.17
CA GLU A 77 9.23 -6.53 -15.61
C GLU A 77 8.87 -7.29 -16.90
N LEU A 78 7.63 -7.80 -16.98
CA LEU A 78 7.14 -8.49 -18.16
C LEU A 78 7.07 -7.56 -19.38
N ARG A 79 6.59 -6.32 -19.20
CA ARG A 79 6.58 -5.29 -20.26
C ARG A 79 7.98 -4.92 -20.72
N GLU A 80 8.92 -4.83 -19.79
CA GLU A 80 10.32 -4.54 -20.11
C GLU A 80 10.93 -5.67 -20.94
N LYS A 81 10.62 -6.92 -20.60
CA LYS A 81 11.03 -8.09 -21.38
C LYS A 81 10.41 -8.11 -22.78
N GLU A 82 9.12 -7.81 -22.91
CA GLU A 82 8.45 -7.65 -24.22
C GLU A 82 9.17 -6.59 -25.07
N ARG A 83 9.47 -5.43 -24.46
CA ARG A 83 10.19 -4.34 -25.12
C ARG A 83 11.59 -4.75 -25.59
N MET A 84 12.36 -5.42 -24.74
CA MET A 84 13.70 -5.92 -25.09
C MET A 84 13.66 -6.95 -26.23
N GLN A 85 12.55 -7.70 -26.36
CA GLN A 85 12.34 -8.68 -27.42
C GLN A 85 11.67 -8.10 -28.67
N GLY A 86 11.32 -6.80 -28.67
CA GLY A 86 10.58 -6.17 -29.76
C GLY A 86 9.14 -6.68 -29.92
N LEU A 87 8.57 -7.28 -28.87
CA LEU A 87 7.21 -7.82 -28.87
C LEU A 87 6.19 -6.71 -28.53
N PRO A 88 4.97 -6.76 -29.10
CA PRO A 88 3.87 -5.90 -28.67
C PRO A 88 3.52 -6.10 -27.19
N PRO A 89 2.95 -5.08 -26.52
CA PRO A 89 2.47 -5.25 -25.16
C PRO A 89 1.38 -6.33 -25.07
N GLY A 90 1.67 -7.43 -24.36
CA GLY A 90 0.67 -8.40 -23.87
C GLY A 90 0.97 -9.80 -24.35
N THR A 91 1.89 -9.90 -25.31
CA THR A 91 2.30 -11.14 -25.95
C THR A 91 2.79 -12.19 -24.96
N LEU A 92 3.51 -11.81 -23.91
CA LEU A 92 4.02 -12.76 -22.91
C LEU A 92 3.01 -13.08 -21.80
N THR A 93 1.87 -12.38 -21.75
CA THR A 93 0.79 -12.65 -20.79
C THR A 93 -0.28 -13.59 -21.38
N SER A 94 -0.38 -13.64 -22.71
CA SER A 94 -1.39 -14.39 -23.46
C SER A 94 -0.95 -15.78 -23.94
N MET A 95 0.26 -16.23 -23.58
CA MET A 95 0.76 -17.59 -23.81
C MET A 95 0.54 -18.45 -22.57
#